data_AF-A0A6V7GW78-F1
#
_entry.id   AF-A0A6V7GW78-F1
#
_cell.length_a   1.000
_cell.length_b   1.000
_cell.length_c   1.000
_cell.angle_alpha   90.00
_cell.angle_beta   90.00
_cell.angle_gamma   90.00
#
_symmetry.space_group_name_H-M   'P 1'
#
loop_
_entity.id
_entity.type
_entity.pdbx_description
1 polymer ?
#
loop_
_entity_poly.entity_id
_entity_poly.type
_entity_poly.pdbx_seq_one_letter_code
_entity_poly.pdbx_strand_id
1 'polypeptide(L)'
;IKPCAMYIDEYSDCRSIRGRFHQYFIYGEMLDCKQWKIDYKNCNLWTEHKNKKAYNELINSEKTRRLNRLRDHYNNDVWERRDKPPENWNTPLPKWIEEKNSNSYLKIVNEKLKETKNEIADRRICII
;
A
#
# COMPACT_ATOMS: atom_id res chain seq x y z
N ILE A 1 8.65 -13.46 -0.14
CA ILE A 1 9.57 -12.85 0.86
C ILE A 1 10.01 -11.52 0.30
N LYS A 2 10.02 -10.46 1.12
CA LYS A 2 10.43 -9.12 0.65
C LYS A 2 11.94 -9.11 0.34
N PRO A 3 12.43 -8.21 -0.53
CA PRO A 3 13.86 -7.97 -0.67
C PRO A 3 14.52 -7.66 0.68
N CYS A 4 15.74 -8.17 0.91
CA CYS A 4 16.38 -8.05 2.22
C CYS A 4 16.59 -6.59 2.66
N ALA A 5 16.82 -5.67 1.70
CA ALA A 5 16.92 -4.24 1.94
C ALA A 5 15.70 -3.66 2.69
N MET A 6 14.49 -4.13 2.39
CA MET A 6 13.29 -3.63 3.07
C MET A 6 13.31 -3.92 4.57
N TYR A 7 13.87 -5.05 5.03
CA TYR A 7 13.90 -5.35 6.46
C TYR A 7 14.85 -4.44 7.24
N ILE A 8 15.96 -4.03 6.63
CA ILE A 8 16.92 -3.12 7.28
C ILE A 8 16.39 -1.68 7.27
N ASP A 9 15.68 -1.28 6.21
CA ASP A 9 14.99 0.01 6.14
C ASP A 9 13.91 0.11 7.23
N GLU A 10 13.06 -0.91 7.37
CA GLU A 10 12.03 -0.97 8.43
C GLU A 10 12.64 -0.95 9.83
N TYR A 11 13.79 -1.61 10.03
CA TYR A 11 14.53 -1.54 11.29
C TYR A 11 15.04 -0.11 11.58
N SER A 12 15.59 0.56 10.57
CA SER A 12 16.07 1.94 10.66
C SER A 12 14.92 2.89 11.00
N ASP A 13 13.80 2.79 10.27
CA ASP A 13 12.62 3.61 10.47
C ASP A 13 12.02 3.40 11.86
N CYS A 14 11.91 2.15 12.32
CA CYS A 14 11.42 1.81 13.65
C CYS A 14 12.26 2.45 14.77
N ARG A 15 13.58 2.63 14.54
CA ARG A 15 14.50 3.23 15.51
C ARG A 15 14.71 4.74 15.32
N SER A 16 14.31 5.29 14.19
CA SER A 16 14.44 6.72 13.89
C SER A 16 13.69 7.56 14.92
N ILE A 17 14.15 8.80 15.16
CA ILE A 17 13.50 9.72 16.11
C ILE A 17 12.03 9.92 15.74
N ARG A 18 11.75 10.11 14.45
CA ARG A 18 10.38 10.25 13.92
C ARG A 18 9.56 8.99 14.16
N GLY A 19 10.12 7.81 13.91
CA GLY A 19 9.47 6.53 14.15
C GLY A 19 9.14 6.30 15.63
N ARG A 20 10.09 6.63 16.53
CA ARG A 20 9.87 6.56 17.99
C ARG A 20 8.80 7.53 18.46
N PHE A 21 8.80 8.75 17.95
CA PHE A 21 7.75 9.73 18.24
C PHE A 21 6.37 9.23 17.81
N HIS A 22 6.25 8.68 16.59
CA HIS A 22 4.99 8.09 16.12
C HIS A 22 4.55 6.88 16.95
N GLN A 23 5.46 6.00 17.34
CA GLN A 23 5.14 4.85 18.22
C GLN A 23 4.59 5.33 19.57
N TYR A 24 5.26 6.30 20.19
CA TYR A 24 4.80 6.88 21.46
C TYR A 24 3.43 7.55 21.31
N PHE A 25 3.19 8.27 20.20
CA PHE A 25 1.89 8.90 19.95
C PHE A 25 0.75 7.90 19.78
N ILE A 26 1.00 6.74 19.14
CA ILE A 26 -0.04 5.74 18.86
C ILE A 26 -0.24 4.78 20.04
N TYR A 27 0.85 4.29 20.62
CA TYR A 27 0.84 3.19 21.60
C TYR A 27 1.17 3.65 23.03
N GLY A 28 1.65 4.87 23.23
CA GLY A 28 2.13 5.36 24.53
C GLY A 28 3.51 4.83 24.95
N GLU A 29 4.12 3.96 24.15
CA GLU A 29 5.41 3.34 24.44
C GLU A 29 6.25 3.13 23.18
N MET A 30 7.54 2.83 23.39
CA MET A 30 8.45 2.47 22.30
C MET A 30 8.42 0.96 22.06
N LEU A 31 8.11 0.55 20.83
CA LEU A 31 8.01 -0.86 20.47
C LEU A 31 9.38 -1.54 20.33
N ASP A 32 9.42 -2.87 20.45
CA ASP A 32 10.63 -3.63 20.19
C ASP A 32 10.90 -3.80 18.68
N CYS A 33 11.91 -3.10 18.18
CA CYS A 33 12.34 -3.17 16.79
C CYS A 33 13.26 -4.37 16.49
N LYS A 34 13.66 -5.18 17.48
CA LYS A 34 14.64 -6.27 17.27
C LYS A 34 14.20 -7.29 16.24
N GLN A 35 12.90 -7.56 16.12
CA GLN A 35 12.37 -8.53 15.16
C GLN A 35 12.78 -8.21 13.72
N TRP A 36 12.75 -6.92 13.31
CA TRP A 36 13.17 -6.51 11.97
C TRP A 36 14.65 -6.82 11.68
N LYS A 37 15.51 -6.70 12.69
CA LYS A 37 16.93 -7.04 12.58
C LYS A 37 17.15 -8.55 12.46
N ILE A 38 16.33 -9.35 13.16
CA ILE A 38 16.35 -10.82 13.05
C ILE A 38 15.89 -11.23 11.66
N ASP A 39 14.79 -10.67 11.18
CA ASP A 39 14.24 -10.93 9.84
C ASP A 39 15.25 -10.58 8.75
N TYR A 40 15.95 -9.44 8.87
CA TYR A 40 17.04 -9.06 7.96
C TYR A 40 18.17 -10.10 7.92
N LYS A 41 18.66 -10.53 9.10
CA LYS A 41 19.70 -11.57 9.18
C LYS A 41 19.24 -12.89 8.56
N ASN A 42 18.00 -13.30 8.86
CA ASN A 42 17.43 -14.52 8.32
C ASN A 42 17.26 -14.44 6.78
N CYS A 43 16.92 -13.26 6.26
CA CYS A 43 16.84 -13.01 4.82
C CYS A 43 18.22 -13.14 4.15
N ASN A 44 19.27 -12.55 4.73
CA ASN A 44 20.63 -12.66 4.20
C ASN A 44 21.13 -14.11 4.23
N LEU A 45 20.94 -14.81 5.36
CA LEU A 45 21.32 -16.23 5.49
C LEU A 45 20.60 -17.13 4.47
N TRP A 46 19.34 -16.84 4.17
CA TRP A 46 18.63 -17.54 3.11
C TRP A 46 19.19 -17.20 1.72
N THR A 47 19.54 -15.94 1.49
CA THR A 47 20.03 -15.47 0.18
C THR A 47 21.40 -16.06 -0.14
N GLU A 48 22.32 -16.02 0.82
CA GLU A 48 23.73 -16.45 0.66
C GLU A 48 23.89 -17.97 0.78
N HIS A 49 23.25 -18.58 1.78
CA HIS A 49 23.53 -19.97 2.16
C HIS A 49 22.34 -20.92 1.96
N LYS A 50 21.20 -20.43 1.44
CA LYS A 50 19.96 -21.22 1.27
C LYS A 50 19.54 -21.97 2.55
N ASN A 51 19.77 -21.35 3.71
CA ASN A 51 19.45 -21.95 5.00
C ASN A 51 17.93 -22.06 5.19
N LYS A 52 17.41 -23.29 5.17
CA LYS A 52 15.97 -23.58 5.31
C LYS A 52 15.39 -23.16 6.66
N LYS A 53 16.17 -23.21 7.75
CA LYS A 53 15.71 -22.80 9.08
C LYS A 53 15.43 -21.30 9.12
N ALA A 54 16.39 -20.50 8.65
CA ALA A 54 16.26 -19.05 8.54
C ALA A 54 15.07 -18.65 7.66
N TYR A 55 14.87 -19.37 6.55
CA TYR A 55 13.72 -19.16 5.66
C TYR A 55 12.38 -19.42 6.36
N ASN A 56 12.25 -20.53 7.08
CA ASN A 56 11.02 -20.86 7.80
C ASN A 56 10.71 -19.87 8.91
N GLU A 57 11.72 -19.45 9.68
CA GLU A 57 11.57 -18.41 10.71
C GLU A 57 11.10 -17.08 10.11
N LEU A 58 11.70 -16.67 8.98
CA LEU A 58 11.30 -15.46 8.26
C LEU A 58 9.87 -15.52 7.72
N ILE A 59 9.45 -16.68 7.19
CA ILE A 59 8.06 -16.86 6.75
C ILE A 59 7.09 -16.77 7.92
N ASN A 60 7.45 -17.37 9.05
CA ASN A 60 6.60 -17.34 10.24
C ASN A 60 6.46 -15.92 10.77
N SER A 61 7.55 -15.14 10.84
CA SER A 61 7.47 -13.74 11.27
C SER A 61 6.60 -12.88 10.32
N GLU A 62 6.73 -13.07 9.01
CA GLU A 62 5.87 -12.42 8.01
C GLU A 62 4.39 -12.76 8.17
N LYS A 63 4.08 -14.05 8.36
CA LYS A 63 2.70 -14.52 8.59
C LYS A 63 2.11 -13.90 9.85
N THR A 64 2.85 -13.94 10.96
CA THR A 64 2.43 -13.34 12.23
C THR A 64 2.18 -11.84 12.08
N ARG A 65 3.06 -11.10 11.39
CA ARG A 65 2.88 -9.67 11.16
C ARG A 65 1.65 -9.37 10.30
N ARG A 66 1.39 -10.17 9.26
CA ARG A 66 0.20 -10.02 8.41
C ARG A 66 -1.08 -10.29 9.21
N LEU A 67 -1.08 -11.33 10.04
CA LEU A 67 -2.20 -11.66 10.92
C LEU A 67 -2.46 -10.55 11.93
N ASN A 68 -1.43 -10.04 12.60
CA ASN A 68 -1.57 -8.93 13.56
C ASN A 68 -2.14 -7.68 12.92
N ARG A 69 -1.70 -7.33 11.70
CA ARG A 69 -2.24 -6.18 10.95
C ARG A 69 -3.71 -6.35 10.58
N LEU A 70 -4.13 -7.57 10.25
CA LEU A 70 -5.49 -7.87 9.84
C LEU A 70 -6.40 -8.26 11.02
N ARG A 71 -5.86 -8.39 12.23
CA ARG A 71 -6.59 -8.83 13.42
C ARG A 71 -7.83 -7.98 13.65
N ASP A 72 -7.67 -6.66 13.66
CA ASP A 72 -8.79 -5.74 13.91
C ASP A 72 -9.78 -5.72 12.74
N HIS A 73 -9.32 -6.00 11.52
CA HIS A 73 -10.21 -6.15 10.36
C HIS A 73 -11.10 -7.40 10.50
N TYR A 74 -10.56 -8.51 10.98
CA TYR A 74 -11.32 -9.75 11.15
C TYR A 74 -12.16 -9.78 12.42
N ASN A 75 -11.73 -9.08 13.47
CA ASN A 75 -12.46 -8.99 14.73
C ASN A 75 -13.55 -7.91 14.73
N ASN A 76 -13.68 -7.17 13.63
CA ASN A 76 -14.69 -6.13 13.48
C ASN A 76 -16.08 -6.76 13.35
N ASP A 77 -16.97 -6.43 14.27
CA ASP A 77 -18.38 -6.85 14.32
C ASP A 77 -19.35 -5.78 13.80
N VAL A 78 -18.87 -4.55 13.59
CA VAL A 78 -19.69 -3.41 13.14
C VAL A 78 -19.89 -3.42 11.63
N TRP A 79 -18.89 -3.87 10.86
CA TRP A 79 -18.90 -3.80 9.40
C TRP A 79 -18.76 -5.16 8.73
N GLU A 80 -19.68 -5.47 7.82
CA GLU A 80 -19.60 -6.67 6.99
C GLU A 80 -18.58 -6.53 5.85
N ARG A 81 -17.91 -7.64 5.51
CA ARG A 81 -16.96 -7.68 4.40
C ARG A 81 -17.71 -7.72 3.06
N ARG A 82 -17.33 -6.86 2.13
CA ARG A 82 -17.87 -6.85 0.76
C ARG A 82 -17.07 -7.79 -0.13
N ASP A 83 -17.75 -8.73 -0.79
CA ASP A 83 -17.15 -9.62 -1.79
C ASP A 83 -17.03 -8.98 -3.17
N LYS A 84 -17.95 -8.09 -3.50
CA LYS A 84 -17.99 -7.36 -4.78
C LYS A 84 -18.30 -5.88 -4.54
N PRO A 85 -17.88 -4.98 -5.45
CA PRO A 85 -18.35 -3.61 -5.42
C PRO A 85 -19.90 -3.58 -5.54
N PRO A 86 -20.56 -2.56 -4.99
CA PRO A 86 -21.99 -2.34 -5.19
C PRO A 86 -22.36 -2.31 -6.68
N GLU A 87 -23.57 -2.73 -7.03
CA GLU A 87 -24.04 -2.76 -8.42
C GLU A 87 -23.99 -1.37 -9.10
N ASN A 88 -24.24 -0.33 -8.32
CA ASN A 88 -24.20 1.06 -8.75
C ASN A 88 -22.81 1.72 -8.60
N TRP A 89 -21.73 0.96 -8.37
CA TRP A 89 -20.41 1.54 -8.16
C TRP A 89 -19.92 2.39 -9.35
N ASN A 90 -20.28 1.99 -10.58
CA ASN A 90 -19.92 2.69 -11.81
C ASN A 90 -21.07 3.52 -12.41
N THR A 91 -22.11 3.86 -11.64
CA THR A 91 -23.16 4.76 -12.15
C THR A 91 -22.58 6.15 -12.42
N PRO A 92 -23.11 6.88 -13.42
CA PRO A 92 -22.70 8.26 -13.66
C PRO A 92 -22.85 9.11 -12.40
N LEU A 93 -22.05 10.17 -12.31
CA LEU A 93 -22.10 11.07 -11.18
C LEU A 93 -23.50 11.70 -11.08
N PRO A 94 -24.04 11.88 -9.87
CA PRO A 94 -25.27 12.64 -9.67
C PRO A 94 -25.16 14.03 -10.31
N LYS A 95 -26.24 14.50 -10.94
CA LYS A 95 -26.28 15.76 -11.71
C LYS A 95 -25.73 16.97 -10.94
N TRP A 96 -26.04 17.08 -9.65
CA TRP A 96 -25.55 18.18 -8.81
C TRP A 96 -24.02 18.21 -8.63
N ILE A 97 -23.36 17.04 -8.66
CA ILE A 97 -21.89 16.92 -8.62
C ILE A 97 -21.31 17.36 -9.96
N GLU A 98 -21.93 16.95 -11.06
CA GLU A 98 -21.50 17.32 -12.41
C GLU A 98 -21.60 18.83 -12.63
N GLU A 99 -22.70 19.45 -12.19
CA GLU A 99 -22.92 20.89 -12.23
C GLU A 99 -21.88 21.64 -11.38
N LYS A 100 -21.61 21.18 -10.15
CA LYS A 100 -20.56 21.76 -9.29
C LYS A 100 -19.17 21.66 -9.92
N ASN A 101 -18.87 20.55 -10.59
CA ASN A 101 -17.57 20.32 -11.23
C ASN A 101 -17.42 21.01 -12.59
N SER A 102 -18.51 21.54 -13.17
CA SER A 102 -18.54 22.11 -14.52
C SER A 102 -17.48 23.18 -14.78
N ASN A 103 -17.24 24.04 -13.79
CA ASN A 103 -16.27 25.13 -13.88
C ASN A 103 -15.00 24.86 -13.04
N SER A 104 -14.81 23.62 -12.57
CA SER A 104 -13.60 23.27 -11.82
C SER A 104 -12.38 23.22 -12.73
N TYR A 105 -11.24 23.67 -12.19
CA TYR A 105 -9.95 23.56 -12.88
C TYR A 105 -9.65 22.12 -13.34
N LEU A 106 -10.01 21.13 -12.51
CA LEU A 106 -9.80 19.71 -12.83
C LEU A 106 -10.58 19.27 -14.08
N LYS A 107 -11.82 19.75 -14.26
CA LYS A 107 -12.62 19.43 -15.44
C LYS A 107 -11.99 20.03 -16.71
N ILE A 108 -11.61 21.30 -16.65
CA ILE A 108 -10.94 22.01 -17.76
C ILE A 108 -9.65 21.30 -18.17
N VAL A 109 -8.81 20.92 -17.20
CA VAL A 109 -7.56 20.21 -17.48
C VAL A 109 -7.82 18.82 -18.04
N ASN A 110 -8.80 18.09 -17.51
CA ASN A 110 -9.15 16.76 -18.01
C ASN A 110 -9.65 16.81 -19.47
N GLU A 111 -10.47 17.79 -19.82
CA GLU A 111 -10.94 18.02 -21.20
C GLU A 111 -9.77 18.29 -22.14
N LYS A 112 -8.86 19.22 -21.79
CA LYS A 112 -7.64 19.49 -22.56
C LYS A 112 -6.75 18.26 -22.75
N LEU A 113 -6.61 17.43 -21.72
CA LEU A 113 -5.83 16.19 -21.79
C LEU A 113 -6.49 15.13 -22.67
N LYS A 114 -7.82 15.07 -22.72
CA LYS A 114 -8.56 14.19 -23.63
C LYS A 114 -8.42 14.67 -25.08
N GLU A 115 -8.54 15.97 -25.33
CA GLU A 115 -8.32 16.58 -26.65
C GLU A 115 -6.93 16.27 -27.18
N THR A 116 -5.88 16.53 -26.40
CA THR A 116 -4.49 16.21 -26.80
C THR A 116 -4.28 14.72 -27.04
N LYS A 117 -4.88 13.83 -26.24
CA LYS A 117 -4.80 12.38 -26.48
C LYS A 117 -5.50 11.97 -27.77
N ASN A 118 -6.66 12.54 -28.07
CA ASN A 118 -7.40 12.26 -29.30
C ASN A 118 -6.62 12.78 -30.52
N GLU A 119 -6.05 13.99 -30.47
CA GLU A 119 -5.20 14.51 -31.54
C GLU A 119 -3.97 13.63 -31.80
N ILE A 120 -3.33 13.10 -30.75
CA ILE A 120 -2.19 12.17 -30.88
C ILE A 120 -2.65 10.85 -31.48
N ALA A 121 -3.83 10.34 -31.11
CA ALA A 121 -4.39 9.12 -31.67
C ALA A 121 -4.72 9.28 -33.16
N ASP A 122 -5.39 10.37 -33.54
CA ASP A 122 -5.75 10.67 -34.92
C ASP A 122 -4.51 10.83 -35.82
N ARG A 123 -3.45 11.50 -35.34
CA ARG A 123 -2.17 11.60 -36.05
C ARG A 123 -1.48 10.26 -36.27
N ARG A 124 -1.67 9.29 -35.36
CA ARG A 124 -1.10 7.93 -35.50
C ARG A 124 -1.89 7.07 -36.49
N ILE A 125 -3.17 7.36 -36.70
CA ILE A 125 -4.04 6.64 -37.63
C ILE A 125 -3.79 7.07 -39.09
N CYS A 126 -3.32 8.30 -39.32
CA CYS A 126 -3.03 8.84 -40.66
C CYS A 126 -1.63 8.51 -41.22
N ILE A 127 -0.96 7.46 -40.74
CA ILE A 127 0.28 6.93 -41.35
C ILE A 127 -0.09 5.62 -42.06
N ILE A 128 -0.60 5.73 -43.30
CA ILE A 128 -0.67 4.65 -44.30
C ILE A 128 -0.11 5.23 -45.60
#